data_AF-A0A353PUP3-F1
#
_entry.id   AF-A0A353PUP3-F1
#
_cell.length_a   1.000
_cell.length_b   1.000
_cell.length_c   1.000
_cell.angle_alpha   90.00
_cell.angle_beta   90.00
_cell.angle_gamma   90.00
#
_symmetry.space_group_name_H-M   'P 1'
#
loop_
_entity.id
_entity.type
_entity.pdbx_description
1 polymer ?
#
loop_
_entity_poly.entity_id
_entity_poly.type
_entity_poly.pdbx_seq_one_letter_code
_entity_poly.pdbx_strand_id
1 'polypeptide(L)'
;MSKRSMWRFIMTNIEKLICEEAARRFIESKSAQLRIQVERVFAHELSAGPDRRESFLEAIEGLARLGLFSLQWKRFREGEELSSITLIDSEALFKRLHLPHPLSECASAREVALAIAGSAGALHDSFNWLADALEPSFCYAKLRPLSLSKRLMDLDLLLQSQTIYAPRGFLEGISLRALSIKLFSNSKYIEELLTVLAPLLRRMERAGFPLLNLDAFDRAFPETYISGALRLVLDDNSERYIDNAAGHILGLSLQTASAVRAILPLGSSGPLRLISVENKETFIGLASKQAAVPGQAYLYTAGHPNRVVQLLLACFAASGFALSHAGDLDIEGILILQELIDIAQ
;
A
#
# COMPACT_ATOMS: atom_id res chain seq x y z
N MET A 1 -14.13 -12.61 -53.60
CA MET A 1 -13.59 -12.77 -52.22
C MET A 1 -14.74 -12.58 -51.24
N SER A 2 -15.07 -13.63 -50.50
CA SER A 2 -16.34 -13.80 -49.78
C SER A 2 -16.37 -13.06 -48.44
N LYS A 3 -17.51 -12.41 -48.13
CA LYS A 3 -17.86 -11.78 -46.84
C LYS A 3 -17.80 -12.73 -45.62
N ARG A 4 -17.45 -14.01 -45.82
CA ARG A 4 -17.27 -15.02 -44.76
C ARG A 4 -15.93 -14.93 -43.99
N SER A 5 -14.96 -14.10 -44.42
CA SER A 5 -13.66 -13.99 -43.73
C SER A 5 -13.62 -12.98 -42.58
N MET A 6 -14.68 -12.19 -42.37
CA MET A 6 -14.68 -11.09 -41.38
C MET A 6 -15.34 -11.43 -40.03
N TRP A 7 -15.97 -12.61 -39.91
CA TRP A 7 -16.64 -13.06 -38.68
C TRP A 7 -15.74 -13.91 -37.76
N ARG A 8 -14.43 -13.97 -38.01
CA ARG A 8 -13.51 -14.92 -37.35
C ARG A 8 -12.91 -14.47 -36.02
N PHE A 9 -13.31 -13.32 -35.47
CA PHE A 9 -12.62 -12.72 -34.31
C PHE A 9 -13.50 -12.30 -33.12
N ILE A 10 -14.82 -12.52 -33.15
CA ILE A 10 -15.67 -12.22 -32.00
C ILE A 10 -15.89 -13.50 -31.20
N MET A 11 -15.20 -13.60 -30.06
CA MET A 11 -15.43 -14.64 -29.06
C MET A 11 -16.88 -14.59 -28.59
N THR A 12 -17.55 -15.74 -28.49
CA THR A 12 -18.89 -15.78 -27.87
C THR A 12 -18.78 -15.47 -26.37
N ASN A 13 -19.89 -15.07 -25.74
CA ASN A 13 -19.90 -14.83 -24.29
C ASN A 13 -19.48 -16.07 -23.49
N ILE A 14 -19.85 -17.27 -23.96
CA ILE A 14 -19.50 -18.53 -23.31
C ILE A 14 -18.02 -18.88 -23.53
N GLU A 15 -17.50 -18.70 -24.75
CA GLU A 15 -16.05 -18.86 -24.99
C GLU A 15 -15.23 -17.91 -24.11
N LYS A 16 -15.69 -16.67 -23.97
CA LYS A 16 -15.06 -15.68 -23.08
C LYS A 16 -15.07 -16.10 -21.63
N LEU A 17 -16.21 -16.55 -21.12
CA LEU A 17 -16.32 -17.07 -19.77
C LEU A 17 -15.33 -18.23 -19.52
N ILE A 18 -15.29 -19.20 -20.43
CA ILE A 18 -14.38 -20.36 -20.33
C ILE A 18 -12.92 -19.90 -20.29
N CYS A 19 -12.52 -19.05 -21.25
CA CYS A 19 -11.15 -18.56 -21.36
C CYS A 19 -10.74 -17.72 -20.14
N GLU A 20 -11.58 -16.80 -19.67
CA GLU A 20 -11.31 -15.98 -18.49
C GLU A 20 -11.16 -16.83 -17.22
N GLU A 21 -12.00 -17.85 -17.07
CA GLU A 21 -11.98 -18.75 -15.92
C GLU A 21 -10.75 -19.67 -15.92
N ALA A 22 -10.33 -20.14 -17.11
CA ALA A 22 -9.07 -20.86 -17.27
C ALA A 22 -7.86 -19.95 -16.98
N ALA A 23 -7.84 -18.72 -17.49
CA ALA A 23 -6.76 -17.77 -17.28
C ALA A 23 -6.61 -17.41 -15.80
N ARG A 24 -7.72 -17.18 -15.08
CA ARG A 24 -7.69 -16.88 -13.64
C ARG A 24 -7.06 -18.02 -12.84
N ARG A 25 -7.49 -19.26 -13.09
CA ARG A 25 -6.92 -20.43 -12.43
C ARG A 25 -5.47 -20.70 -12.82
N PHE A 26 -5.06 -20.38 -14.05
CA PHE A 26 -3.67 -20.50 -14.46
C PHE A 26 -2.77 -19.55 -13.63
N ILE A 27 -3.21 -18.30 -13.45
CA ILE A 27 -2.51 -17.30 -12.64
C ILE A 27 -2.35 -17.77 -11.18
N GLU A 28 -3.35 -18.46 -10.63
CA GLU A 28 -3.36 -18.94 -9.23
C GLU A 28 -2.60 -20.27 -9.03
N SER A 29 -2.76 -21.24 -9.94
CA SER A 29 -2.36 -22.63 -9.70
C SER A 29 -0.87 -22.92 -9.92
N LYS A 30 -0.13 -22.02 -10.59
CA LYS A 30 1.30 -22.21 -10.93
C LYS A 30 1.58 -23.47 -11.78
N SER A 31 0.55 -24.17 -12.27
CA SER A 31 0.69 -25.44 -12.97
C SER A 31 0.72 -25.24 -14.47
N ALA A 32 1.73 -25.83 -15.12
CA ALA A 32 1.81 -25.90 -16.59
C ALA A 32 0.65 -26.72 -17.21
N GLN A 33 0.04 -27.62 -16.43
CA GLN A 33 -1.13 -28.39 -16.84
C GLN A 33 -2.28 -28.11 -15.88
N LEU A 34 -3.12 -27.14 -16.26
CA LEU A 34 -4.31 -26.78 -15.50
C LEU A 34 -5.48 -27.66 -15.92
N ARG A 35 -5.92 -28.55 -15.02
CA ARG A 35 -7.14 -29.34 -15.19
C ARG A 35 -8.30 -28.70 -14.44
N ILE A 36 -9.39 -28.45 -15.14
CA ILE A 36 -10.60 -27.80 -14.62
C ILE A 36 -11.74 -28.82 -14.63
N GLN A 37 -12.31 -29.08 -13.45
CA GLN A 37 -13.50 -29.92 -13.32
C GLN A 37 -14.73 -29.15 -13.77
N VAL A 38 -15.35 -29.55 -14.88
CA VAL A 38 -16.37 -28.75 -15.56
C VAL A 38 -17.60 -28.56 -14.67
N GLU A 39 -18.08 -29.62 -14.04
CA GLU A 39 -19.28 -29.56 -13.18
C GLU A 39 -19.11 -28.66 -11.96
N ARG A 40 -17.90 -28.54 -11.43
CA ARG A 40 -17.63 -27.71 -10.25
C ARG A 40 -17.58 -26.23 -10.61
N VAL A 41 -17.09 -25.91 -11.80
CA VAL A 41 -16.74 -24.55 -12.21
C VAL A 41 -17.85 -23.91 -13.04
N PHE A 42 -18.46 -24.69 -13.92
CA PHE A 42 -19.49 -24.24 -14.86
C PHE A 42 -20.86 -24.83 -14.55
N ALA A 43 -21.11 -25.22 -13.28
CA ALA A 43 -22.38 -25.79 -12.82
C ALA A 43 -23.60 -25.00 -13.32
N HIS A 44 -23.52 -23.67 -13.22
CA HIS A 44 -24.57 -22.74 -13.62
C HIS A 44 -24.87 -22.78 -15.12
N GLU A 45 -23.87 -23.00 -15.97
CA GLU A 45 -24.07 -23.13 -17.42
C GLU A 45 -24.70 -24.47 -17.77
N LEU A 46 -24.36 -25.54 -17.03
CA LEU A 46 -24.93 -26.88 -17.21
C LEU A 46 -26.37 -27.00 -16.70
N SER A 47 -26.76 -26.23 -15.68
CA SER A 47 -28.09 -26.30 -15.05
C SER A 47 -29.12 -25.33 -15.65
N ALA A 48 -28.71 -24.41 -16.51
CA ALA A 48 -29.55 -23.32 -17.01
C ALA A 48 -30.41 -23.69 -18.25
N GLY A 49 -30.56 -25.00 -18.52
CA GLY A 49 -31.40 -25.53 -19.59
C GLY A 49 -30.62 -26.16 -20.75
N PRO A 50 -31.31 -26.94 -21.62
CA PRO A 50 -30.69 -27.71 -22.69
C PRO A 50 -29.93 -26.84 -23.70
N ASP A 51 -30.55 -25.76 -24.20
CA ASP A 51 -29.95 -24.88 -25.21
C ASP A 51 -28.63 -24.25 -24.75
N ARG A 52 -28.56 -23.89 -23.46
CA ARG A 52 -27.37 -23.27 -22.88
C ARG A 52 -26.24 -24.28 -22.69
N ARG A 53 -26.59 -25.50 -22.29
CA ARG A 53 -25.65 -26.62 -22.19
C ARG A 53 -25.09 -26.98 -23.56
N GLU A 54 -25.91 -27.05 -24.59
CA GLU A 54 -25.48 -27.28 -25.98
C GLU A 54 -24.54 -26.16 -26.44
N SER A 55 -24.92 -24.90 -26.22
CA SER A 55 -24.06 -23.74 -26.54
C SER A 55 -22.71 -23.78 -25.80
N PHE A 56 -22.69 -24.28 -24.56
CA PHE A 56 -21.45 -24.47 -23.80
C PHE A 56 -20.57 -25.58 -24.37
N LEU A 57 -21.16 -26.73 -24.73
CA LEU A 57 -20.45 -27.85 -25.36
C LEU A 57 -19.89 -27.44 -26.73
N GLU A 58 -20.66 -26.74 -27.56
CA GLU A 58 -20.17 -26.22 -28.84
C GLU A 58 -19.00 -25.25 -28.67
N ALA A 59 -19.08 -24.35 -27.68
CA ALA A 59 -18.03 -23.39 -27.39
C ALA A 59 -16.73 -24.08 -26.95
N ILE A 60 -16.80 -25.04 -26.02
CA ILE A 60 -15.62 -25.73 -25.51
C ILE A 60 -15.00 -26.67 -26.56
N GLU A 61 -15.82 -27.33 -27.39
CA GLU A 61 -15.34 -28.09 -28.56
C GLU A 61 -14.72 -27.18 -29.61
N GLY A 62 -15.27 -25.98 -29.81
CA GLY A 62 -14.66 -24.92 -30.63
C GLY A 62 -13.27 -24.55 -30.13
N LEU A 63 -13.13 -24.29 -28.83
CA LEU A 63 -11.85 -23.97 -28.20
C LEU A 63 -10.86 -25.16 -28.22
N ALA A 64 -11.34 -26.39 -28.11
CA ALA A 64 -10.52 -27.60 -28.24
C ALA A 64 -9.99 -27.79 -29.67
N ARG A 65 -10.84 -27.54 -30.69
CA ARG A 65 -10.41 -27.55 -32.11
C ARG A 65 -9.37 -26.49 -32.42
N LEU A 66 -9.38 -25.38 -31.68
CA LEU A 66 -8.34 -24.34 -31.75
C LEU A 66 -7.05 -24.70 -31.00
N GLY A 67 -7.00 -25.87 -30.33
CA GLY A 67 -5.83 -26.35 -29.61
C GLY A 67 -5.66 -25.79 -28.19
N LEU A 68 -6.63 -25.03 -27.67
CA LEU A 68 -6.52 -24.48 -26.31
C LEU A 68 -6.72 -25.53 -25.23
N PHE A 69 -7.66 -26.45 -25.43
CA PHE A 69 -8.06 -27.41 -24.39
C PHE A 69 -8.08 -28.85 -24.91
N SER A 70 -7.72 -29.77 -24.01
CA SER A 70 -8.03 -31.20 -24.13
C SER A 70 -9.32 -31.49 -23.37
N LEU A 71 -10.22 -32.25 -23.98
CA LEU A 71 -11.52 -32.60 -23.41
C LEU A 71 -11.49 -34.01 -22.83
N GLN A 72 -12.00 -34.17 -21.61
CA GLN A 72 -12.21 -35.48 -21.01
C GLN A 72 -13.70 -35.69 -20.74
N TRP A 73 -14.30 -36.59 -21.51
CA TRP A 73 -15.71 -36.98 -21.38
C TRP A 73 -15.94 -37.96 -20.24
N LYS A 74 -17.16 -37.96 -19.69
CA LYS A 74 -17.59 -39.04 -18.80
C LYS A 74 -17.76 -40.34 -19.59
N ARG A 75 -17.60 -41.47 -18.88
CA ARG A 75 -17.71 -42.80 -19.48
C ARG A 75 -19.07 -42.97 -20.15
N PHE A 76 -19.07 -43.37 -21.44
CA PHE A 76 -20.26 -43.58 -22.27
C PHE A 76 -21.12 -42.31 -22.53
N ARG A 77 -20.58 -41.10 -22.34
CA ARG A 77 -21.29 -39.82 -22.53
C ARG A 77 -20.49 -38.84 -23.39
N GLU A 78 -19.76 -39.36 -24.37
CA GLU A 78 -18.99 -38.53 -25.30
C GLU A 78 -19.94 -37.65 -26.13
N GLY A 79 -19.62 -36.37 -26.25
CA GLY A 79 -20.49 -35.36 -26.86
C GLY A 79 -21.62 -34.84 -25.95
N GLU A 80 -21.89 -35.50 -24.81
CA GLU A 80 -23.01 -35.13 -23.92
C GLU A 80 -22.56 -34.58 -22.56
N GLU A 81 -21.55 -35.19 -21.92
CA GLU A 81 -21.08 -34.83 -20.58
C GLU A 81 -19.55 -34.78 -20.45
N LEU A 82 -19.03 -33.57 -20.25
CA LEU A 82 -17.64 -33.34 -19.91
C LEU A 82 -17.39 -33.55 -18.42
N SER A 83 -16.36 -34.34 -18.10
CA SER A 83 -15.85 -34.45 -16.74
C SER A 83 -14.90 -33.30 -16.42
N SER A 84 -13.90 -33.08 -17.28
CA SER A 84 -12.88 -32.06 -17.09
C SER A 84 -12.30 -31.57 -18.42
N ILE A 85 -11.78 -30.35 -18.40
CA ILE A 85 -10.97 -29.80 -19.49
C ILE A 85 -9.55 -29.55 -18.98
N THR A 86 -8.55 -29.77 -19.83
CA THR A 86 -7.15 -29.50 -19.50
C THR A 86 -6.61 -28.44 -20.44
N LEU A 87 -6.05 -27.36 -19.90
CA LEU A 87 -5.39 -26.32 -20.69
C LEU A 87 -4.11 -26.92 -21.31
N ILE A 88 -4.00 -26.87 -22.63
CA ILE A 88 -2.83 -27.36 -23.38
C ILE A 88 -1.89 -26.20 -23.71
N ASP A 89 -2.44 -25.07 -24.17
CA ASP A 89 -1.67 -23.93 -24.65
C ASP A 89 -2.11 -22.64 -23.92
N SER A 90 -1.33 -22.27 -22.90
CA SER A 90 -1.55 -21.04 -22.15
C SER A 90 -1.20 -19.79 -22.96
N GLU A 91 -0.21 -19.85 -23.85
CA GLU A 91 0.16 -18.69 -24.68
C GLU A 91 -0.97 -18.32 -25.65
N ALA A 92 -1.56 -19.33 -26.32
CA ALA A 92 -2.71 -19.13 -27.19
C ALA A 92 -3.92 -18.60 -26.42
N LEU A 93 -4.15 -19.06 -25.18
CA LEU A 93 -5.21 -18.55 -24.31
C LEU A 93 -5.06 -17.06 -24.02
N PHE A 94 -3.91 -16.64 -23.51
CA PHE A 94 -3.67 -15.23 -23.16
C PHE A 94 -3.65 -14.33 -24.41
N LYS A 95 -3.10 -14.82 -25.53
CA LYS A 95 -3.16 -14.12 -26.82
C LYS A 95 -4.60 -13.91 -27.30
N ARG A 96 -5.48 -14.91 -27.13
CA ARG A 96 -6.91 -14.83 -27.49
C ARG A 96 -7.66 -13.84 -26.59
N LEU A 97 -7.28 -13.74 -25.32
CA LEU A 97 -7.81 -12.74 -24.38
C LEU A 97 -7.22 -11.34 -24.57
N HIS A 98 -6.27 -11.16 -25.49
CA HIS A 98 -5.50 -9.92 -25.66
C HIS A 98 -4.81 -9.46 -24.37
N LEU A 99 -4.33 -10.42 -23.58
CA LEU A 99 -3.59 -10.19 -22.35
C LEU A 99 -2.13 -10.62 -22.53
N PRO A 100 -1.17 -9.97 -21.84
CA PRO A 100 0.18 -10.48 -21.76
C PRO A 100 0.18 -11.85 -21.08
N HIS A 101 1.24 -12.63 -21.28
CA HIS A 101 1.37 -13.95 -20.66
C HIS A 101 1.97 -13.81 -19.25
N PRO A 102 1.36 -14.41 -18.19
CA PRO A 102 1.80 -14.19 -16.81
C PRO A 102 3.24 -14.61 -16.50
N LEU A 103 3.75 -15.68 -17.14
CA LEU A 103 5.14 -16.10 -16.96
C LEU A 103 6.12 -15.09 -17.58
N SER A 104 5.75 -14.48 -18.70
CA SER A 104 6.57 -13.48 -19.38
C SER A 104 6.59 -12.15 -18.62
N GLU A 105 5.45 -11.73 -18.06
CA GLU A 105 5.37 -10.57 -17.16
C GLU A 105 6.21 -10.79 -15.90
N CYS A 106 6.13 -12.00 -15.32
CA CYS A 106 6.91 -12.37 -14.15
C CYS A 106 8.42 -12.38 -14.46
N ALA A 107 8.83 -12.97 -15.57
CA ALA A 107 10.23 -12.96 -16.02
C ALA A 107 10.76 -11.53 -16.21
N SER A 108 10.00 -10.68 -16.90
CA SER A 108 10.34 -9.26 -17.08
C SER A 108 10.48 -8.53 -15.74
N ALA A 109 9.57 -8.78 -14.79
CA ALA A 109 9.63 -8.18 -13.47
C ALA A 109 10.85 -8.66 -12.65
N ARG A 110 11.23 -9.94 -12.80
CA ARG A 110 12.44 -10.50 -12.17
C ARG A 110 13.71 -9.86 -12.72
N GLU A 111 13.82 -9.71 -14.04
CA GLU A 111 14.96 -9.05 -14.67
C GLU A 111 15.14 -7.62 -14.15
N VAL A 112 14.05 -6.87 -14.03
CA VAL A 112 14.07 -5.52 -13.44
C VAL A 112 14.49 -5.55 -11.98
N ALA A 113 13.95 -6.45 -11.17
CA ALA A 113 14.33 -6.56 -9.76
C ALA A 113 15.83 -6.86 -9.59
N LEU A 114 16.39 -7.78 -10.39
CA LEU A 114 17.81 -8.10 -10.39
C LEU A 114 18.68 -6.93 -10.88
N ALA A 115 18.22 -6.20 -11.90
CA ALA A 115 18.91 -5.00 -12.37
C ALA A 115 18.99 -3.92 -11.27
N ILE A 116 17.88 -3.68 -10.56
CA ILE A 116 17.84 -2.75 -9.43
C ILE A 116 18.77 -3.24 -8.32
N ALA A 117 18.75 -4.54 -7.98
CA ALA A 117 19.64 -5.12 -6.98
C ALA A 117 21.11 -4.81 -7.27
N GLY A 118 21.52 -4.82 -8.54
CA GLY A 118 22.88 -4.49 -8.97
C GLY A 118 23.35 -3.06 -8.62
N SER A 119 22.43 -2.12 -8.43
CA SER A 119 22.71 -0.72 -8.06
C SER A 119 22.17 -0.28 -6.70
N ALA A 120 21.45 -1.16 -6.00
CA ALA A 120 20.65 -0.81 -4.81
C ALA A 120 21.45 -0.67 -3.49
N GLY A 121 22.77 -0.88 -3.50
CA GLY A 121 23.61 -0.74 -2.30
C GLY A 121 23.10 -1.58 -1.12
N ALA A 122 22.67 -0.92 -0.04
CA ALA A 122 22.14 -1.57 1.16
C ALA A 122 20.83 -2.36 0.92
N LEU A 123 20.13 -2.10 -0.19
CA LEU A 123 18.89 -2.79 -0.56
C LEU A 123 19.11 -3.96 -1.54
N HIS A 124 20.38 -4.31 -1.84
CA HIS A 124 20.74 -5.40 -2.75
C HIS A 124 20.01 -6.71 -2.42
N ASP A 125 20.09 -7.15 -1.16
CA ASP A 125 19.50 -8.41 -0.72
C ASP A 125 17.96 -8.39 -0.78
N SER A 126 17.34 -7.24 -0.50
CA SER A 126 15.88 -7.06 -0.60
C SER A 126 15.39 -7.25 -2.02
N PHE A 127 16.08 -6.68 -3.02
CA PHE A 127 15.68 -6.80 -4.42
C PHE A 127 16.02 -8.17 -5.03
N ASN A 128 17.11 -8.82 -4.60
CA ASN A 128 17.38 -10.21 -4.97
C ASN A 128 16.29 -11.15 -4.45
N TRP A 129 15.94 -11.01 -3.16
CA TRP A 129 14.84 -11.79 -2.59
C TRP A 129 13.52 -11.52 -3.31
N LEU A 130 13.25 -10.26 -3.66
CA LEU A 130 12.05 -9.90 -4.41
C LEU A 130 12.02 -10.65 -5.75
N ALA A 131 13.12 -10.65 -6.50
CA ALA A 131 13.22 -11.38 -7.76
C ALA A 131 12.90 -12.88 -7.59
N ASP A 132 13.43 -13.52 -6.55
CA ASP A 132 13.18 -14.94 -6.27
C ASP A 132 11.73 -15.20 -5.83
N ALA A 133 11.14 -14.28 -5.08
CA ALA A 133 9.79 -14.40 -4.53
C ALA A 133 8.67 -14.07 -5.53
N LEU A 134 9.00 -13.49 -6.70
CA LEU A 134 8.03 -13.14 -7.72
C LEU A 134 7.34 -14.37 -8.30
N GLU A 135 6.02 -14.27 -8.43
CA GLU A 135 5.13 -15.31 -8.92
C GLU A 135 4.13 -14.67 -9.91
N PRO A 136 3.58 -15.45 -10.86
CA PRO A 136 2.60 -14.94 -11.83
C PRO A 136 1.40 -14.23 -11.20
N SER A 137 0.97 -14.70 -10.02
CA SER A 137 -0.11 -14.11 -9.24
C SER A 137 0.15 -12.66 -8.83
N PHE A 138 1.41 -12.24 -8.67
CA PHE A 138 1.75 -10.84 -8.36
C PHE A 138 1.72 -9.92 -9.58
N CYS A 139 1.77 -10.49 -10.79
CA CYS A 139 1.70 -9.70 -12.01
C CYS A 139 0.26 -9.30 -12.38
N TYR A 140 -0.74 -9.84 -11.68
CA TYR A 140 -2.16 -9.68 -11.99
C TYR A 140 -3.01 -9.34 -10.76
N ALA A 141 -3.99 -8.47 -10.96
CA ALA A 141 -5.14 -8.36 -10.07
C ALA A 141 -6.35 -9.00 -10.78
N LYS A 142 -6.70 -10.22 -10.40
CA LYS A 142 -7.66 -11.06 -11.13
C LYS A 142 -7.18 -11.33 -12.57
N LEU A 143 -7.77 -10.69 -13.57
CA LEU A 143 -7.37 -10.76 -14.98
C LEU A 143 -6.81 -9.43 -15.51
N ARG A 144 -6.56 -8.47 -14.63
CA ARG A 144 -5.95 -7.19 -15.00
C ARG A 144 -4.43 -7.28 -14.82
N PRO A 145 -3.63 -7.15 -15.89
CA PRO A 145 -2.19 -7.04 -15.78
C PRO A 145 -1.81 -5.80 -14.98
N LEU A 146 -0.82 -5.95 -14.10
CA LEU A 146 -0.32 -4.86 -13.27
C LEU A 146 0.92 -4.20 -13.89
N SER A 147 1.52 -4.78 -14.94
CA SER A 147 2.77 -4.29 -15.54
C SER A 147 3.86 -4.12 -14.48
N LEU A 148 4.10 -5.19 -13.72
CA LEU A 148 4.92 -5.15 -12.52
C LEU A 148 6.36 -4.71 -12.77
N SER A 149 6.94 -5.08 -13.93
CA SER A 149 8.25 -4.60 -14.37
C SER A 149 8.35 -3.07 -14.36
N LYS A 150 7.38 -2.38 -14.99
CA LYS A 150 7.31 -0.92 -14.98
C LYS A 150 7.17 -0.37 -13.56
N ARG A 151 6.32 -0.99 -12.73
CA ARG A 151 6.12 -0.55 -11.34
C ARG A 151 7.38 -0.68 -10.49
N LEU A 152 8.20 -1.70 -10.71
CA LEU A 152 9.47 -1.84 -10.01
C LEU A 152 10.47 -0.77 -10.46
N MET A 153 10.51 -0.42 -11.76
CA MET A 153 11.31 0.72 -12.24
C MET A 153 10.84 2.04 -11.62
N ASP A 154 9.53 2.26 -11.56
CA ASP A 154 8.95 3.47 -10.96
C ASP A 154 9.21 3.53 -9.44
N LEU A 155 9.24 2.38 -8.76
CA LEU A 155 9.62 2.27 -7.35
C LEU A 155 11.09 2.66 -7.14
N ASP A 156 12.00 2.15 -7.97
CA ASP A 156 13.42 2.51 -7.91
C ASP A 156 13.63 4.01 -8.14
N LEU A 157 12.96 4.58 -9.14
CA LEU A 157 12.97 6.04 -9.36
C LEU A 157 12.45 6.82 -8.15
N LEU A 158 11.37 6.34 -7.51
CA LEU A 158 10.82 6.94 -6.31
C LEU A 158 11.80 6.87 -5.13
N LEU A 159 12.47 5.74 -4.91
CA LEU A 159 13.49 5.57 -3.87
C LEU A 159 14.68 6.49 -4.12
N GLN A 160 15.19 6.57 -5.35
CA GLN A 160 16.27 7.48 -5.72
C GLN A 160 15.91 8.95 -5.45
N SER A 161 14.64 9.32 -5.68
CA SER A 161 14.15 10.68 -5.44
C SER A 161 14.17 11.11 -3.96
N GLN A 162 14.21 10.15 -3.01
CA GLN A 162 14.26 10.45 -1.58
C GLN A 162 15.51 11.23 -1.17
N THR A 163 16.65 10.96 -1.83
CA THR A 163 17.89 11.68 -1.53
C THR A 163 17.80 13.19 -1.79
N ILE A 164 16.89 13.59 -2.69
CA ILE A 164 16.65 14.98 -3.08
C ILE A 164 15.46 15.57 -2.31
N TYR A 165 14.34 14.85 -2.28
CA TYR A 165 13.07 15.39 -1.79
C TYR A 165 12.70 14.93 -0.39
N ALA A 166 13.38 13.93 0.19
CA ALA A 166 13.11 13.47 1.54
C ALA A 166 14.39 13.11 2.34
N PRO A 167 15.43 13.96 2.35
CA PRO A 167 16.73 13.63 2.96
C PRO A 167 16.65 13.37 4.47
N ARG A 168 15.60 13.87 5.14
CA ARG A 168 15.36 13.72 6.58
C ARG A 168 14.19 12.77 6.90
N GLY A 169 13.75 11.97 5.93
CA GLY A 169 12.64 11.03 6.11
C GLY A 169 11.24 11.64 5.96
N PHE A 170 11.13 12.87 5.47
CA PHE A 170 9.85 13.51 5.12
C PHE A 170 10.03 14.42 3.90
N LEU A 171 8.96 14.67 3.14
CA LEU A 171 9.03 15.50 1.94
C LEU A 171 9.39 16.96 2.25
N GLU A 172 10.41 17.49 1.59
CA GLU A 172 10.91 18.86 1.71
C GLU A 172 10.73 19.63 0.41
N GLY A 173 10.15 20.84 0.48
CA GLY A 173 10.02 21.75 -0.67
C GLY A 173 9.08 21.28 -1.78
N ILE A 174 8.41 20.13 -1.62
CA ILE A 174 7.46 19.57 -2.59
C ILE A 174 6.35 18.79 -1.89
N SER A 175 5.13 18.84 -2.40
CA SER A 175 4.05 17.95 -1.95
C SER A 175 4.12 16.60 -2.65
N LEU A 176 3.54 15.54 -2.05
CA LEU A 176 3.46 14.22 -2.68
C LEU A 176 2.82 14.28 -4.08
N ARG A 177 1.75 15.07 -4.25
CA ARG A 177 1.09 15.25 -5.56
C ARG A 177 2.00 15.93 -6.58
N ALA A 178 2.71 16.98 -6.16
CA ALA A 178 3.65 17.68 -7.04
C ALA A 178 4.83 16.78 -7.42
N LEU A 179 5.34 15.97 -6.48
CA LEU A 179 6.36 14.96 -6.77
C LEU A 179 5.84 13.90 -7.74
N SER A 180 4.62 13.41 -7.54
CA SER A 180 3.98 12.43 -8.42
C SER A 180 3.79 12.98 -9.85
N ILE A 181 3.40 14.26 -10.00
CA ILE A 181 3.36 14.91 -11.32
C ILE A 181 4.76 15.04 -11.90
N LYS A 182 5.75 15.45 -11.09
CA LYS A 182 7.12 15.67 -11.55
C LYS A 182 7.78 14.39 -12.06
N LEU A 183 7.58 13.28 -11.37
CA LEU A 183 8.17 11.98 -11.72
C LEU A 183 7.35 11.24 -12.79
N PHE A 184 6.01 11.31 -12.72
CA PHE A 184 5.13 10.39 -13.47
C PHE A 184 4.05 11.09 -14.29
N SER A 185 4.01 12.43 -14.32
CA SER A 185 2.96 13.23 -14.98
C SER A 185 1.53 12.87 -14.53
N ASN A 186 1.37 12.29 -13.34
CA ASN A 186 0.10 11.88 -12.77
C ASN A 186 0.12 12.15 -11.26
N SER A 187 -0.86 12.93 -10.77
CA SER A 187 -0.91 13.43 -9.39
C SER A 187 -1.24 12.39 -8.31
N LYS A 188 -1.71 11.19 -8.70
CA LYS A 188 -2.05 10.10 -7.78
C LYS A 188 -1.19 8.85 -7.98
N TYR A 189 -0.26 8.88 -8.93
CA TYR A 189 0.46 7.68 -9.33
C TYR A 189 1.29 7.05 -8.22
N ILE A 190 1.95 7.85 -7.37
CA ILE A 190 2.71 7.31 -6.24
C ILE A 190 1.80 6.49 -5.30
N GLU A 191 0.60 6.96 -4.99
CA GLU A 191 -0.34 6.21 -4.15
C GLU A 191 -0.81 4.92 -4.82
N GLU A 192 -1.13 4.99 -6.11
CA GLU A 192 -1.51 3.81 -6.90
C GLU A 192 -0.38 2.78 -6.97
N LEU A 193 0.86 3.26 -7.12
CA LEU A 193 2.07 2.45 -7.14
C LEU A 193 2.26 1.73 -5.79
N LEU A 194 2.25 2.46 -4.68
CA LEU A 194 2.41 1.90 -3.34
C LEU A 194 1.29 0.93 -2.98
N THR A 195 0.04 1.23 -3.38
CA THR A 195 -1.11 0.34 -3.17
C THR A 195 -0.93 -1.00 -3.89
N VAL A 196 -0.43 -0.97 -5.13
CA VAL A 196 -0.21 -2.20 -5.91
C VAL A 196 0.96 -3.01 -5.36
N LEU A 197 2.00 -2.35 -4.85
CA LEU A 197 3.20 -3.02 -4.33
C LEU A 197 3.07 -3.46 -2.87
N ALA A 198 2.12 -2.91 -2.09
CA ALA A 198 1.93 -3.22 -0.68
C ALA A 198 1.85 -4.72 -0.33
N PRO A 199 1.22 -5.61 -1.12
CA PRO A 199 1.27 -7.05 -0.86
C PRO A 199 2.67 -7.66 -0.95
N LEU A 200 3.48 -7.20 -1.91
CA LEU A 200 4.87 -7.65 -2.09
C LEU A 200 5.76 -7.14 -0.96
N LEU A 201 5.64 -5.85 -0.63
CA LEU A 201 6.41 -5.22 0.44
C LEU A 201 6.14 -5.87 1.80
N ARG A 202 4.87 -6.17 2.12
CA ARG A 202 4.51 -6.92 3.34
C ARG A 202 5.05 -8.36 3.36
N ARG A 203 5.17 -9.01 2.20
CA ARG A 203 5.76 -10.35 2.12
C ARG A 203 7.27 -10.29 2.38
N MET A 204 7.93 -9.27 1.86
CA MET A 204 9.36 -8.99 2.10
C MET A 204 9.66 -8.75 3.57
N GLU A 205 8.85 -7.90 4.22
CA GLU A 205 8.92 -7.64 5.66
C GLU A 205 8.80 -8.93 6.48
N ARG A 206 7.77 -9.75 6.20
CA ARG A 206 7.58 -11.04 6.89
C ARG A 206 8.74 -12.03 6.67
N ALA A 207 9.48 -11.88 5.58
CA ALA A 207 10.66 -12.69 5.28
C ALA A 207 11.92 -12.16 5.99
N GLY A 208 11.83 -11.08 6.78
CA GLY A 208 12.93 -10.54 7.56
C GLY A 208 13.86 -9.61 6.79
N PHE A 209 13.50 -9.20 5.58
CA PHE A 209 14.28 -8.25 4.80
C PHE A 209 13.94 -6.80 5.20
N PRO A 210 14.91 -5.88 5.16
CA PRO A 210 14.69 -4.50 5.56
C PRO A 210 13.59 -3.86 4.71
N LEU A 211 12.64 -3.22 5.39
CA LEU A 211 11.56 -2.48 4.74
C LEU A 211 12.15 -1.31 3.95
N LEU A 212 11.65 -1.10 2.75
CA LEU A 212 11.91 0.14 2.04
C LEU A 212 11.32 1.27 2.89
N ASN A 213 12.16 2.19 3.35
CA ASN A 213 11.68 3.37 4.07
C ASN A 213 10.84 4.20 3.08
N LEU A 214 9.52 4.11 3.15
CA LEU A 214 8.59 4.81 2.28
C LEU A 214 7.72 5.80 3.06
N ASP A 215 8.02 6.00 4.35
CA ASP A 215 7.24 6.81 5.29
C ASP A 215 7.11 8.26 4.83
N ALA A 216 8.15 8.78 4.17
CA ALA A 216 8.15 10.12 3.59
C ALA A 216 7.02 10.33 2.55
N PHE A 217 6.52 9.24 1.95
CA PHE A 217 5.48 9.27 0.93
C PHE A 217 4.09 8.92 1.46
N ASP A 218 3.96 8.67 2.76
CA ASP A 218 2.65 8.50 3.35
C ASP A 218 1.89 9.84 3.30
N ARG A 219 0.58 9.75 3.04
CA ARG A 219 -0.32 10.90 2.89
C ARG A 219 -0.74 11.51 4.22
N ALA A 220 -0.35 10.91 5.34
CA ALA A 220 -0.42 11.60 6.59
C ALA A 220 0.47 12.84 6.45
N PHE A 221 -0.14 14.01 6.42
CA PHE A 221 0.51 15.23 6.88
C PHE A 221 0.21 15.26 8.37
N PRO A 222 0.92 14.45 9.21
CA PRO A 222 0.57 14.44 10.61
C PRO A 222 0.81 15.86 11.13
N GLU A 223 -0.21 16.37 11.80
CA GLU A 223 -0.17 17.62 12.51
C GLU A 223 -0.74 17.38 13.90
N THR A 224 -0.36 18.23 14.83
CA THR A 224 -1.00 18.26 16.14
C THR A 224 -1.06 19.68 16.67
N TYR A 225 -1.77 19.86 17.78
CA TYR A 225 -1.90 21.12 18.48
C TYR A 225 -1.20 21.05 19.83
N ILE A 226 -0.48 22.11 20.16
CA ILE A 226 0.02 22.35 21.52
C ILE A 226 -0.53 23.66 22.07
N SER A 227 -0.58 23.79 23.39
CA SER A 227 -0.92 25.05 24.08
C SER A 227 -0.12 25.17 25.37
N GLY A 228 0.16 26.40 25.78
CA GLY A 228 0.97 26.72 26.96
C GLY A 228 1.96 27.84 26.67
N ALA A 229 2.35 28.58 27.71
CA ALA A 229 3.36 29.63 27.63
C ALA A 229 4.73 29.00 27.41
N LEU A 230 5.13 28.84 26.15
CA LEU A 230 6.26 28.02 25.73
C LEU A 230 7.15 28.74 24.71
N ARG A 231 8.44 28.42 24.71
CA ARG A 231 9.38 28.72 23.64
C ARG A 231 9.86 27.42 23.01
N LEU A 232 9.60 27.26 21.72
CA LEU A 232 10.11 26.13 20.92
C LEU A 232 11.44 26.56 20.30
N VAL A 233 12.53 25.92 20.71
CA VAL A 233 13.86 26.16 20.13
C VAL A 233 14.03 25.27 18.90
N LEU A 234 14.37 25.84 17.76
CA LEU A 234 14.42 25.16 16.45
C LEU A 234 15.85 24.81 15.98
N ASP A 235 16.88 25.30 16.65
CA ASP A 235 18.28 25.00 16.37
C ASP A 235 19.10 24.87 17.66
N ASP A 236 20.25 24.19 17.56
CA ASP A 236 21.06 23.86 18.74
C ASP A 236 21.69 25.11 19.40
N ASN A 237 21.83 26.19 18.63
CA ASN A 237 22.41 27.46 19.11
C ASN A 237 21.39 28.36 19.82
N SER A 238 20.11 27.95 19.89
CA SER A 238 19.03 28.71 20.55
C SER A 238 18.71 30.09 19.95
N GLU A 239 19.18 30.36 18.72
CA GLU A 239 18.94 31.65 18.05
C GLU A 239 17.63 31.65 17.25
N ARG A 240 17.17 30.48 16.79
CA ARG A 240 15.88 30.34 16.12
C ARG A 240 14.86 29.73 17.05
N TYR A 241 13.80 30.48 17.33
CA TYR A 241 12.74 30.00 18.19
C TYR A 241 11.36 30.51 17.77
N ILE A 242 10.33 29.78 18.20
CA ILE A 242 8.92 30.21 18.16
C ILE A 242 8.51 30.52 19.60
N ASP A 243 8.10 31.76 19.84
CA ASP A 243 7.67 32.22 21.15
C ASP A 243 6.15 32.23 21.25
N ASN A 244 5.60 31.57 22.27
CA ASN A 244 4.18 31.49 22.57
C ASN A 244 3.87 32.01 23.97
N ALA A 245 4.41 33.17 24.34
CA ALA A 245 4.21 33.77 25.66
C ALA A 245 2.74 33.84 26.14
N ALA A 246 1.80 34.05 25.21
CA ALA A 246 0.37 34.15 25.52
C ALA A 246 -0.34 32.78 25.68
N GLY A 247 0.35 31.66 25.42
CA GLY A 247 -0.20 30.33 25.59
C GLY A 247 -1.23 29.91 24.56
N HIS A 248 -1.24 30.53 23.38
CA HIS A 248 -2.18 30.21 22.31
C HIS A 248 -2.06 28.75 21.84
N ILE A 249 -3.11 28.27 21.17
CA ILE A 249 -3.06 26.99 20.48
C ILE A 249 -2.19 27.15 19.23
N LEU A 250 -1.11 26.36 19.16
CA LEU A 250 -0.23 26.29 17.99
C LEU A 250 -0.45 24.97 17.25
N GLY A 251 -0.75 25.04 15.96
CA GLY A 251 -0.70 23.89 15.05
C GLY A 251 0.72 23.64 14.57
N LEU A 252 1.21 22.43 14.77
CA LEU A 252 2.56 22.01 14.40
C LEU A 252 2.49 20.88 13.36
N SER A 253 3.12 21.12 12.22
CA SER A 253 3.35 20.10 11.19
C SER A 253 4.54 19.22 11.55
N LEU A 254 4.69 18.10 10.86
CA LEU A 254 5.87 17.24 10.96
C LEU A 254 7.18 17.97 10.74
N GLN A 255 7.23 18.90 9.79
CA GLN A 255 8.44 19.67 9.49
C GLN A 255 8.83 20.54 10.70
N THR A 256 7.87 21.24 11.31
CA THR A 256 8.15 22.09 12.47
C THR A 256 8.54 21.25 13.67
N ALA A 257 7.79 20.18 13.98
CA ALA A 257 8.10 19.30 15.10
C ALA A 257 9.47 18.63 14.97
N SER A 258 9.89 18.23 13.76
CA SER A 258 11.21 17.66 13.51
C SER A 258 12.35 18.67 13.68
N ALA A 259 12.07 19.97 13.60
CA ALA A 259 13.04 21.03 13.83
C ALA A 259 13.16 21.40 15.32
N VAL A 260 12.15 21.11 16.15
CA VAL A 260 12.21 21.44 17.59
C VAL A 260 13.32 20.62 18.26
N ARG A 261 14.20 21.31 18.99
CA ARG A 261 15.33 20.75 19.75
C ARG A 261 15.10 20.80 21.25
N ALA A 262 14.42 21.83 21.73
CA ALA A 262 14.04 21.97 23.13
C ALA A 262 12.74 22.77 23.26
N ILE A 263 12.01 22.54 24.35
CA ILE A 263 10.78 23.25 24.68
C ILE A 263 10.93 23.87 26.06
N LEU A 264 10.98 25.20 26.12
CA LEU A 264 11.22 25.93 27.36
C LEU A 264 9.93 26.56 27.87
N PRO A 265 9.60 26.42 29.17
CA PRO A 265 8.48 27.14 29.77
C PRO A 265 8.79 28.64 29.87
N LEU A 266 7.81 29.48 29.59
CA LEU A 266 7.92 30.93 29.78
C LEU A 266 7.25 31.32 31.09
N GLY A 267 7.99 32.02 31.95
CA GLY A 267 7.46 32.57 33.20
C GLY A 267 7.25 31.55 34.33
N SER A 268 7.86 30.37 34.27
CA SER A 268 7.80 29.37 35.36
C SER A 268 9.19 28.95 35.83
N SER A 269 9.34 28.85 37.16
CA SER A 269 10.48 28.20 37.83
C SER A 269 10.06 26.93 38.58
N GLY A 270 8.78 26.53 38.43
CA GLY A 270 8.18 25.41 39.15
C GLY A 270 8.17 24.10 38.33
N PRO A 271 7.52 23.05 38.86
CA PRO A 271 7.44 21.76 38.18
C PRO A 271 6.70 21.88 36.85
N LEU A 272 7.29 21.27 35.81
CA LEU A 272 6.77 21.30 34.45
C LEU A 272 5.84 20.12 34.21
N ARG A 273 4.65 20.38 33.65
CA ARG A 273 3.61 19.38 33.43
C ARG A 273 3.09 19.45 32.01
N LEU A 274 3.11 18.32 31.32
CA LEU A 274 2.47 18.15 30.02
C LEU A 274 1.23 17.28 30.19
N ILE A 275 0.08 17.78 29.76
CA ILE A 275 -1.16 17.02 29.72
C ILE A 275 -1.46 16.67 28.26
N SER A 276 -1.33 15.40 27.90
CA SER A 276 -1.78 14.91 26.59
C SER A 276 -3.30 14.71 26.62
N VAL A 277 -3.99 15.12 25.56
CA VAL A 277 -5.45 15.11 25.48
C VAL A 277 -5.89 14.45 24.18
N GLU A 278 -6.65 13.37 24.28
CA GLU A 278 -7.10 12.62 23.12
C GLU A 278 -8.20 13.35 22.35
N ASN A 279 -9.21 13.85 23.06
CA ASN A 279 -10.39 14.48 22.47
C ASN A 279 -10.15 15.98 22.14
N LYS A 280 -10.47 16.38 20.90
CA LYS A 280 -10.24 17.75 20.41
C LYS A 280 -11.06 18.80 21.16
N GLU A 281 -12.30 18.51 21.48
CA GLU A 281 -13.20 19.43 22.19
C GLU A 281 -12.69 19.67 23.62
N THR A 282 -12.27 18.60 24.30
CA THR A 282 -11.61 18.68 25.62
C THR A 282 -10.33 19.50 25.56
N PHE A 283 -9.48 19.26 24.54
CA PHE A 283 -8.25 20.02 24.35
C PHE A 283 -8.53 21.51 24.18
N ILE A 284 -9.45 21.89 23.29
CA ILE A 284 -9.81 23.30 23.07
C ILE A 284 -10.39 23.92 24.35
N GLY A 285 -11.24 23.17 25.07
CA GLY A 285 -11.81 23.61 26.34
C GLY A 285 -10.77 23.86 27.44
N LEU A 286 -9.72 23.03 27.51
CA LEU A 286 -8.61 23.20 28.45
C LEU A 286 -7.68 24.35 28.04
N ALA A 287 -7.33 24.42 26.76
CA ALA A 287 -6.45 25.45 26.22
C ALA A 287 -7.07 26.87 26.26
N SER A 288 -8.39 26.99 26.08
CA SER A 288 -9.10 28.28 26.11
C SER A 288 -9.35 28.81 27.53
N LYS A 289 -9.44 27.94 28.53
CA LYS A 289 -9.69 28.32 29.93
C LYS A 289 -8.45 28.84 30.65
N GLN A 290 -7.24 28.60 30.13
CA GLN A 290 -6.01 29.01 30.79
C GLN A 290 -5.42 30.28 30.17
N ALA A 291 -5.58 31.38 30.91
CA ALA A 291 -4.49 32.33 31.01
C ALA A 291 -3.34 31.64 31.74
N ALA A 292 -2.43 31.02 30.96
CA ALA A 292 -1.11 30.50 31.34
C ALA A 292 -0.95 30.08 32.82
N VAL A 293 -1.35 28.86 33.19
CA VAL A 293 -0.81 28.25 34.42
C VAL A 293 0.69 28.04 34.19
N PRO A 294 1.58 28.74 34.90
CA PRO A 294 3.00 28.70 34.58
C PRO A 294 3.57 27.29 34.72
N GLY A 295 4.26 26.81 33.69
CA GLY A 295 4.86 25.47 33.66
C GLY A 295 3.89 24.35 33.26
N GLN A 296 2.66 24.67 32.85
CA GLN A 296 1.73 23.69 32.31
C GLN A 296 1.59 23.84 30.79
N ALA A 297 1.58 22.71 30.09
CA ALA A 297 1.36 22.61 28.66
C ALA A 297 0.34 21.52 28.34
N TYR A 298 -0.27 21.64 27.17
CA TYR A 298 -1.19 20.64 26.61
C TYR A 298 -0.70 20.18 25.23
N LEU A 299 -0.88 18.89 24.95
CA LEU A 299 -0.61 18.28 23.65
C LEU A 299 -1.83 17.50 23.20
N TYR A 300 -2.40 17.84 22.05
CA TYR A 300 -3.46 17.06 21.43
C TYR A 300 -2.86 15.77 20.84
N THR A 301 -3.51 14.61 21.00
CA THR A 301 -3.00 13.34 20.45
C THR A 301 -3.85 12.76 19.32
N ALA A 302 -5.16 13.02 19.31
CA ALA A 302 -6.09 12.52 18.30
C ALA A 302 -6.14 10.98 18.19
N GLY A 303 -6.04 10.26 19.31
CA GLY A 303 -5.91 8.79 19.36
C GLY A 303 -4.45 8.36 19.49
N HIS A 304 -4.08 7.28 18.78
CA HIS A 304 -2.70 6.76 18.75
C HIS A 304 -1.69 7.83 18.28
N PRO A 305 -0.55 8.01 18.99
CA PRO A 305 0.45 9.02 18.67
C PRO A 305 1.03 8.88 17.27
N ASN A 306 0.65 9.81 16.39
CA ASN A 306 1.29 9.98 15.10
C ASN A 306 2.74 10.51 15.26
N ARG A 307 3.50 10.54 14.15
CA ARG A 307 4.93 10.92 14.20
C ARG A 307 5.19 12.32 14.80
N VAL A 308 4.28 13.28 14.63
CA VAL A 308 4.42 14.62 15.23
C VAL A 308 4.25 14.57 16.73
N VAL A 309 3.22 13.85 17.20
CA VAL A 309 2.98 13.64 18.63
C VAL A 309 4.20 12.97 19.27
N GLN A 310 4.76 11.94 18.61
CA GLN A 310 5.96 11.25 19.09
C GLN A 310 7.15 12.19 19.26
N LEU A 311 7.48 12.98 18.22
CA LEU A 311 8.62 13.90 18.25
C LEU A 311 8.47 14.98 19.31
N LEU A 312 7.27 15.59 19.40
CA LEU A 312 7.02 16.63 20.39
C LEU A 312 7.02 16.07 21.81
N LEU A 313 6.41 14.90 22.03
CA LEU A 313 6.35 14.27 23.34
C LEU A 313 7.75 13.91 23.85
N ALA A 314 8.59 13.31 23.01
CA ALA A 314 9.98 13.04 23.34
C ALA A 314 10.74 14.34 23.68
N CYS A 315 10.49 15.42 22.93
CA CYS A 315 11.13 16.72 23.18
C CYS A 315 10.64 17.38 24.49
N PHE A 316 9.35 17.30 24.80
CA PHE A 316 8.80 17.74 26.09
C PHE A 316 9.41 16.96 27.26
N ALA A 317 9.48 15.64 27.15
CA ALA A 317 10.07 14.78 28.17
C ALA A 317 11.55 15.10 28.39
N ALA A 318 12.34 15.22 27.32
CA ALA A 318 13.74 15.63 27.37
C ALA A 318 13.92 17.05 27.96
N SER A 319 12.92 17.92 27.79
CA SER A 319 12.89 19.27 28.38
C SER A 319 12.39 19.30 29.83
N GLY A 320 12.12 18.14 30.44
CA GLY A 320 11.79 18.00 31.87
C GLY A 320 10.30 18.09 32.22
N PHE A 321 9.39 17.98 31.24
CA PHE A 321 7.95 17.96 31.51
C PHE A 321 7.50 16.58 31.99
N ALA A 322 6.79 16.54 33.11
CA ALA A 322 6.12 15.33 33.58
C ALA A 322 4.82 15.10 32.79
N LEU A 323 4.65 13.91 32.21
CA LEU A 323 3.49 13.54 31.42
C LEU A 323 2.29 13.15 32.29
N SER A 324 1.11 13.61 31.89
CA SER A 324 -0.19 13.10 32.32
C SER A 324 -1.10 12.99 31.10
N HIS A 325 -2.06 12.06 31.12
CA HIS A 325 -2.94 11.82 29.97
C HIS A 325 -4.41 11.99 30.35
N ALA A 326 -5.17 12.62 29.47
CA ALA A 326 -6.62 12.75 29.51
C ALA A 326 -7.22 12.06 28.28
N GLY A 327 -7.63 10.80 28.47
CA GLY A 327 -8.29 9.95 27.48
C GLY A 327 -9.36 9.07 28.14
N ASP A 328 -10.03 8.25 27.34
CA ASP A 328 -11.08 7.36 27.82
C ASP A 328 -10.50 6.16 28.61
N LEU A 329 -11.27 5.63 29.57
CA LEU A 329 -10.88 4.48 30.39
C LEU A 329 -11.35 3.15 29.75
N ASP A 330 -11.06 2.97 28.47
CA ASP A 330 -11.28 1.72 27.74
C ASP A 330 -9.95 1.08 27.31
N ILE A 331 -10.03 -0.09 26.65
CA ILE A 331 -8.84 -0.84 26.25
C ILE A 331 -7.96 0.00 25.29
N GLU A 332 -8.59 0.73 24.36
CA GLU A 332 -7.89 1.56 23.39
C GLU A 332 -7.20 2.75 24.08
N GLY A 333 -7.88 3.45 25.00
CA GLY A 333 -7.31 4.53 25.79
C GLY A 333 -6.13 4.09 26.67
N ILE A 334 -6.16 2.87 27.20
CA ILE A 334 -5.02 2.29 27.93
C ILE A 334 -3.84 2.01 27.00
N LEU A 335 -4.08 1.50 25.79
CA LEU A 335 -3.03 1.27 24.79
C LEU A 335 -2.37 2.58 24.35
N ILE A 336 -3.17 3.62 24.10
CA ILE A 336 -2.67 4.96 23.77
C ILE A 336 -1.79 5.49 24.91
N LEU A 337 -2.23 5.38 26.16
CA LEU A 337 -1.42 5.79 27.32
C LEU A 337 -0.09 5.04 27.38
N GLN A 338 -0.09 3.73 27.14
CA GLN A 338 1.14 2.94 27.12
C GLN A 338 2.12 3.43 26.06
N GLU A 339 1.64 3.64 24.82
CA GLU A 339 2.47 4.18 23.72
C GLU A 339 3.07 5.55 24.08
N LEU A 340 2.27 6.44 24.68
CA LEU A 340 2.75 7.77 25.11
C LEU A 340 3.83 7.67 26.21
N ILE A 341 3.68 6.75 27.16
CA ILE A 341 4.69 6.52 28.20
C ILE A 341 5.98 6.00 27.59
N ASP A 342 5.89 5.03 26.66
CA ASP A 342 7.06 4.42 26.01
C ASP A 342 7.86 5.46 25.19
N ILE A 343 7.19 6.46 24.62
CA ILE A 343 7.83 7.57 23.90
C ILE A 343 8.49 8.58 24.85
N ALA A 344 7.94 8.77 26.04
CA ALA A 344 8.39 9.78 27.00
C ALA A 344 9.55 9.30 27.90
N GLN A 345 9.92 8.02 27.83
CA GLN A 345 11.11 7.43 28.45
C GLN A 345 12.31 7.54 27.52
#